data_AF-A0A5N8W9F0-F1
#
_entry.id   AF-A0A5N8W9F0-F1
#
_cell.length_a   1.000
_cell.length_b   1.000
_cell.length_c   1.000
_cell.angle_alpha   90.00
_cell.angle_beta   90.00
_cell.angle_gamma   90.00
#
_symmetry.space_group_name_H-M   'P 1'
#
loop_
_entity.id
_entity.type
_entity.pdbx_description
1 polymer ?
#
loop_
_entity_poly.entity_id
_entity_poly.type
_entity_poly.pdbx_seq_one_letter_code
_entity_poly.pdbx_strand_id
1 'polypeptide(L)'
;MNQETAYAAPQHDDAVRNFSVLLSSTPRGARLARLLATEQLRTWGLPLHPADLVVAELAANAATHGRVPGRTFRLMLYVIGDTLRVEVTDTRGDRLPQLGTAGADAESGRGLLLVESLADRWGVAQGPRPRKTIWAEVDLPPELARSCSGATRGLSQGTQEGKNPHQT
;
A
#
# COMPACT_ATOMS: atom_id res chain seq x y z
N MET A 1 -35.86 26.45 28.48
CA MET A 1 -34.58 27.16 28.24
C MET A 1 -33.60 26.60 29.27
N ASN A 2 -32.57 25.83 28.96
CA ASN A 2 -31.67 25.88 27.80
C ASN A 2 -31.31 24.45 27.35
N GLN A 3 -31.19 24.26 26.04
CA GLN A 3 -30.68 23.05 25.41
C GLN A 3 -29.17 23.13 25.41
N GLU A 4 -28.49 22.12 25.96
CA GLU A 4 -27.04 21.98 25.85
C GLU A 4 -26.74 20.97 24.74
N THR A 5 -26.35 21.51 23.60
CA THR A 5 -26.01 20.79 22.39
C THR A 5 -24.80 19.89 22.65
N ALA A 6 -25.00 18.58 22.71
CA ALA A 6 -23.90 17.63 22.72
C ALA A 6 -23.15 17.75 21.38
N TYR A 7 -21.97 18.38 21.42
CA TYR A 7 -21.02 18.36 20.31
C TYR A 7 -20.45 16.95 20.21
N ALA A 8 -21.09 16.11 19.41
CA ALA A 8 -20.54 14.81 19.04
C ALA A 8 -19.25 15.07 18.24
N ALA A 9 -18.10 14.79 18.86
CA ALA A 9 -16.82 14.79 18.17
C ALA A 9 -16.93 13.86 16.94
N PRO A 10 -16.41 14.25 15.76
CA PRO A 10 -16.43 13.38 14.59
C PRO A 10 -15.55 12.17 14.91
N GLN A 11 -16.20 11.05 15.21
CA GLN A 11 -15.60 9.74 15.26
C GLN A 11 -15.19 9.41 13.82
N HIS A 12 -13.97 9.79 13.44
CA HIS A 12 -13.36 9.27 12.23
C HIS A 12 -13.11 7.79 12.50
N ASP A 13 -14.00 6.95 11.97
CA ASP A 13 -13.82 5.52 11.87
C ASP A 13 -12.73 5.26 10.83
N ASP A 14 -11.51 5.65 11.19
CA ASP A 14 -10.30 5.65 10.35
C ASP A 14 -9.75 4.23 10.35
N ALA A 15 -10.52 3.30 9.76
CA ALA A 15 -10.10 1.92 9.61
C ALA A 15 -8.82 1.89 8.77
N VAL A 16 -7.67 1.76 9.45
CA VAL A 16 -6.35 1.69 8.81
C VAL A 16 -6.35 0.55 7.82
N ARG A 17 -6.41 0.90 6.53
CA ARG A 17 -6.32 -0.06 5.44
C ARG A 17 -4.94 -0.69 5.50
N ASN A 18 -4.90 -1.99 5.75
CA ASN A 18 -3.65 -2.71 5.84
C ASN A 18 -3.75 -4.07 5.16
N PHE A 19 -2.63 -4.51 4.59
CA PHE A 19 -2.47 -5.80 3.94
C PHE A 19 -1.09 -6.32 4.26
N SER A 20 -0.97 -7.60 4.59
CA SER A 20 0.31 -8.23 4.89
C SER A 20 0.34 -9.66 4.36
N VAL A 21 1.43 -10.03 3.70
CA VAL A 21 1.63 -11.37 3.16
C VAL A 21 3.09 -11.82 3.31
N LEU A 22 3.28 -13.11 3.60
CA LEU A 22 4.59 -13.75 3.58
C LEU A 22 4.81 -14.45 2.24
N LEU A 23 5.97 -14.20 1.63
CA LEU A 23 6.30 -14.66 0.30
C LEU A 23 7.68 -15.31 0.30
N SER A 24 7.87 -16.33 -0.53
CA SER A 24 9.16 -16.99 -0.68
C SER A 24 10.20 -16.01 -1.25
N SER A 25 11.42 -16.01 -0.72
CA SER A 25 12.53 -15.14 -1.18
C SER A 25 13.11 -15.65 -2.50
N THR A 26 12.31 -15.58 -3.56
CA THR A 26 12.58 -16.10 -4.90
C THR A 26 12.00 -15.13 -5.95
N PRO A 27 12.47 -15.17 -7.21
CA PRO A 27 11.90 -14.35 -8.27
C PRO A 27 10.39 -14.56 -8.46
N ARG A 28 9.89 -15.79 -8.28
CA ARG A 28 8.44 -16.08 -8.32
C ARG A 28 7.69 -15.40 -7.17
N GLY A 29 8.25 -15.40 -5.96
CA GLY A 29 7.69 -14.70 -4.82
C GLY A 29 7.68 -13.18 -5.00
N ALA A 30 8.72 -12.60 -5.59
CA ALA A 30 8.74 -11.17 -5.94
C ALA A 30 7.67 -10.81 -6.97
N ARG A 31 7.50 -11.64 -8.02
CA ARG A 31 6.42 -11.47 -8.99
C ARG A 31 5.05 -11.54 -8.32
N LEU A 32 4.84 -12.50 -7.41
CA LEU A 32 3.59 -12.64 -6.68
C LEU A 32 3.34 -11.44 -5.74
N ALA A 33 4.38 -10.88 -5.12
CA ALA A 33 4.29 -9.67 -4.31
C ALA A 33 3.65 -8.52 -5.08
N ARG A 34 4.16 -8.24 -6.28
CA ARG A 34 3.65 -7.19 -7.15
C ARG A 34 2.19 -7.44 -7.53
N LEU A 35 1.85 -8.67 -7.94
CA LEU A 35 0.48 -9.01 -8.34
C LEU A 35 -0.52 -8.81 -7.19
N LEU A 36 -0.20 -9.31 -6.00
CA LEU A 36 -1.06 -9.17 -4.83
C LEU A 36 -1.17 -7.71 -4.39
N ALA A 37 -0.08 -6.94 -4.44
CA ALA A 37 -0.11 -5.52 -4.15
C ALA A 37 -0.97 -4.74 -5.13
N THR A 38 -0.81 -4.97 -6.44
CA THR A 38 -1.65 -4.35 -7.47
C THR A 38 -3.13 -4.62 -7.24
N GLU A 39 -3.48 -5.87 -6.92
CA GLU A 39 -4.88 -6.23 -6.65
C GLU A 39 -5.40 -5.59 -5.37
N GLN A 40 -4.56 -5.51 -4.33
CA GLN A 40 -4.92 -4.83 -3.10
C GLN A 40 -5.13 -3.32 -3.29
N LEU A 41 -4.26 -2.66 -4.06
CA LEU A 41 -4.39 -1.24 -4.40
C LEU A 41 -5.69 -0.97 -5.19
N ARG A 42 -6.06 -1.86 -6.12
CA ARG A 42 -7.34 -1.79 -6.83
C ARG A 42 -8.53 -1.94 -5.88
N THR A 43 -8.46 -2.90 -4.96
CA THR A 43 -9.51 -3.12 -3.95
C THR A 43 -9.68 -1.90 -3.06
N TRP A 44 -8.59 -1.17 -2.79
CA TRP A 44 -8.62 0.09 -2.05
C TRP A 44 -8.96 1.32 -2.92
N GLY A 45 -9.07 1.18 -4.25
CA GLY A 45 -9.31 2.32 -5.14
C GLY A 45 -8.14 3.32 -5.20
N LEU A 46 -6.92 2.85 -4.92
CA LEU A 46 -5.71 3.67 -4.95
C LEU A 46 -5.03 3.65 -6.32
N PRO A 47 -4.26 4.69 -6.69
CA PRO A 47 -3.48 4.68 -7.91
C PRO A 47 -2.42 3.58 -7.86
N LEU A 48 -2.22 2.90 -8.99
CA LEU A 48 -1.21 1.85 -9.09
C LEU A 48 0.19 2.43 -9.19
N HIS A 49 0.39 3.44 -10.02
CA HIS A 49 1.69 4.09 -10.18
C HIS A 49 1.80 5.29 -9.21
N PRO A 50 2.95 5.48 -8.54
CA PRO A 50 4.20 4.71 -8.65
C PRO A 50 4.30 3.47 -7.73
N ALA A 51 3.29 3.20 -6.91
CA ALA A 51 3.32 2.18 -5.86
C ALA A 51 3.63 0.75 -6.33
N ASP A 52 3.12 0.33 -7.49
CA ASP A 52 3.33 -1.01 -8.03
C ASP A 52 4.80 -1.26 -8.43
N LEU A 53 5.49 -0.23 -8.93
CA LEU A 53 6.92 -0.27 -9.23
C LEU A 53 7.75 -0.26 -7.95
N VAL A 54 7.38 0.57 -6.97
CA VAL A 54 8.04 0.57 -5.65
C VAL A 54 7.98 -0.83 -5.02
N VAL A 55 6.81 -1.48 -5.04
CA VAL A 55 6.65 -2.87 -4.55
C VAL A 55 7.53 -3.83 -5.35
N ALA A 56 7.56 -3.70 -6.68
CA ALA A 56 8.35 -4.58 -7.54
C ALA A 56 9.85 -4.51 -7.19
N GLU A 57 10.39 -3.30 -7.06
CA GLU A 57 11.81 -3.10 -6.76
C GLU A 57 12.18 -3.55 -5.34
N LEU A 58 11.35 -3.24 -4.34
CA LEU A 58 11.59 -3.69 -2.97
C LEU A 58 11.49 -5.23 -2.84
N ALA A 59 10.53 -5.86 -3.51
CA ALA A 59 10.39 -7.31 -3.50
C ALA A 59 11.51 -8.01 -4.28
N ALA A 60 11.96 -7.44 -5.40
CA ALA A 60 13.11 -7.93 -6.15
C ALA A 60 14.40 -7.84 -5.32
N ASN A 61 14.59 -6.75 -4.58
CA ASN A 61 15.69 -6.59 -3.63
C ASN A 61 15.65 -7.67 -2.53
N ALA A 62 14.48 -7.94 -1.94
CA ALA A 62 14.35 -9.00 -0.94
C ALA A 62 14.60 -10.40 -1.52
N ALA A 63 14.14 -10.67 -2.75
CA ALA A 63 14.35 -11.95 -3.42
C ALA A 63 15.80 -12.18 -3.88
N THR A 64 16.55 -11.11 -4.14
CA THR A 64 17.95 -11.19 -4.61
C THR A 64 18.93 -11.13 -3.45
N HIS A 65 18.76 -10.15 -2.56
CA HIS A 65 19.73 -9.85 -1.49
C HIS A 65 19.34 -10.46 -0.14
N GLY A 66 18.04 -10.64 0.13
CA GLY A 66 17.53 -11.34 1.31
C GLY A 66 17.48 -12.86 1.16
N ARG A 67 17.93 -13.41 0.02
CA ARG A 67 17.83 -14.83 -0.30
C ARG A 67 18.67 -15.69 0.65
N VAL A 68 17.96 -16.46 1.46
CA VAL A 68 18.45 -17.63 2.19
C VAL A 68 17.50 -18.78 1.84
N PRO A 69 17.98 -19.95 1.39
CA PRO A 69 17.12 -21.08 1.06
C PRO A 69 16.10 -21.38 2.18
N GLY A 70 14.82 -21.55 1.82
CA GLY A 70 13.74 -21.82 2.76
C GLY A 70 13.22 -20.61 3.55
N ARG A 71 13.69 -19.38 3.28
CA ARG A 71 13.21 -18.17 3.97
C ARG A 71 12.19 -17.38 3.18
N THR A 72 11.35 -16.66 3.92
CA THR A 72 10.34 -15.73 3.40
C THR A 72 10.74 -14.28 3.67
N PHE A 73 10.17 -13.38 2.88
CA PHE A 73 10.06 -11.97 3.21
C PHE A 73 8.59 -11.62 3.46
N ARG A 74 8.34 -10.57 4.23
CA ARG A 74 7.01 -10.01 4.44
C ARG A 74 6.85 -8.78 3.58
N LEU A 75 5.77 -8.71 2.81
CA LEU A 75 5.26 -7.46 2.24
C LEU A 75 4.15 -6.95 3.17
N MET A 76 4.19 -5.68 3.54
CA MET A 76 3.12 -5.00 4.24
C MET A 76 2.79 -3.69 3.51
N LEU A 77 1.51 -3.44 3.31
CA LEU A 77 0.97 -2.21 2.75
C LEU A 77 0.02 -1.62 3.77
N TYR A 78 0.08 -0.32 3.99
CA TYR A 78 -0.94 0.35 4.79
C TYR A 78 -1.08 1.83 4.43
N VAL A 79 -2.25 2.39 4.70
CA VAL A 79 -2.55 3.81 4.47
C VAL A 79 -2.63 4.53 5.81
N ILE A 80 -1.90 5.63 5.95
CA ILE A 80 -2.01 6.55 7.10
C ILE A 80 -2.32 7.92 6.54
N GLY A 81 -3.53 8.41 6.81
CA GLY A 81 -4.03 9.66 6.21
C GLY A 81 -3.94 9.60 4.69
N ASP A 82 -3.15 10.51 4.11
CA ASP A 82 -2.96 10.63 2.67
C ASP A 82 -1.69 9.92 2.18
N THR A 83 -1.09 9.01 2.95
CA THR A 83 0.16 8.34 2.57
C THR A 83 -0.01 6.82 2.51
N LEU A 84 0.37 6.22 1.38
CA LEU A 84 0.56 4.78 1.27
C LEU A 84 1.98 4.42 1.69
N ARG A 85 2.10 3.53 2.67
CA ARG A 85 3.37 2.96 3.11
C ARG A 85 3.52 1.53 2.63
N VAL A 86 4.66 1.26 2.01
CA VAL A 86 5.10 -0.05 1.51
C VAL A 86 6.28 -0.50 2.34
N GLU A 87 6.18 -1.66 2.98
CA GLU A 87 7.27 -2.25 3.75
C GLU A 87 7.60 -3.66 3.25
N VAL A 88 8.88 -3.91 3.05
CA VAL A 88 9.41 -5.24 2.77
C VAL A 88 10.41 -5.61 3.86
N THR A 89 10.06 -6.65 4.61
CA THR A 89 10.89 -7.15 5.71
C THR A 89 11.48 -8.51 5.37
N ASP A 90 12.80 -8.59 5.29
CA ASP A 90 13.52 -9.85 5.08
C ASP A 90 14.32 -10.25 6.34
N THR A 91 14.78 -11.50 6.36
CA THR A 91 15.46 -12.12 7.52
C THR A 91 16.99 -12.08 7.42
N ARG A 92 17.53 -11.16 6.61
CA ARG A 92 18.97 -11.00 6.38
C ARG A 92 19.46 -9.59 6.70
N GLY A 93 19.54 -9.30 8.00
CA GLY A 93 19.92 -8.00 8.56
C GLY A 93 21.42 -7.68 8.53
N ASP A 94 22.29 -8.60 8.08
CA ASP A 94 23.73 -8.37 7.93
C ASP A 94 24.09 -7.58 6.66
N ARG A 95 23.16 -7.45 5.69
CA ARG A 95 23.38 -6.70 4.44
C ARG A 95 22.41 -5.52 4.33
N LEU A 96 22.89 -4.32 4.68
CA LEU A 96 22.14 -3.10 4.42
C LEU A 96 22.07 -2.83 2.90
N PRO A 97 20.94 -2.31 2.40
CA PRO A 97 20.86 -1.88 1.01
C PRO A 97 21.80 -0.68 0.85
N GLN A 98 22.72 -0.75 -0.10
CA GLN A 98 23.55 0.39 -0.47
C GLN A 98 22.98 0.99 -1.75
N LEU A 99 22.76 2.29 -1.77
CA LEU A 99 22.59 3.03 -3.03
C LEU A 99 23.90 2.89 -3.81
N GLY A 100 23.89 2.10 -4.87
CA GLY A 100 25.09 1.88 -5.67
C GLY A 100 25.41 3.10 -6.52
N THR A 101 26.66 3.57 -6.50
CA THR A 101 27.24 4.29 -7.65
C THR A 101 27.34 3.30 -8.79
N ALA A 102 26.70 3.61 -9.91
CA ALA A 102 26.64 2.74 -11.09
C ALA A 102 28.04 2.40 -11.63
N GLY A 103 28.58 1.25 -11.24
CA GLY A 103 29.59 0.54 -12.02
C GLY A 103 28.87 -0.24 -13.13
N ALA A 104 29.45 -0.28 -14.33
CA ALA A 104 28.80 -0.72 -15.58
C ALA A 104 28.10 -2.10 -15.52
N ASP A 105 28.49 -2.98 -14.60
CA ASP A 105 27.96 -4.34 -14.46
C ASP A 105 27.18 -4.61 -13.14
N ALA A 106 26.90 -3.57 -12.33
CA ALA A 106 26.22 -3.73 -11.05
C ALA A 106 24.70 -3.54 -11.17
N GLU A 107 23.97 -4.59 -11.54
CA GLU A 107 22.50 -4.65 -11.46
C GLU A 107 21.98 -4.36 -10.03
N SER A 108 22.83 -4.63 -9.02
CA SER A 108 22.53 -4.60 -7.58
C SER A 108 22.32 -3.21 -6.94
N GLY A 109 22.15 -2.15 -7.74
CA GLY A 109 21.94 -0.78 -7.24
C GLY A 109 20.83 -0.01 -7.93
N ARG A 110 20.32 -0.48 -9.09
CA ARG A 110 19.32 0.26 -9.87
C ARG A 110 17.94 0.30 -9.21
N GLY A 111 17.54 -0.78 -8.54
CA GLY A 111 16.20 -0.86 -7.94
C GLY A 111 15.98 0.15 -6.82
N LEU A 112 17.00 0.45 -6.01
CA LEU A 112 16.87 1.50 -4.98
C LEU A 112 16.93 2.91 -5.56
N LEU A 113 17.66 3.12 -6.67
CA LEU A 113 17.62 4.40 -7.39
C LEU A 113 16.22 4.68 -7.96
N LEU A 114 15.53 3.63 -8.43
CA LEU A 114 14.13 3.76 -8.84
C LEU A 114 13.23 4.10 -7.65
N VAL A 115 13.38 3.41 -6.51
CA VAL A 115 12.62 3.75 -5.28
C VAL A 115 12.89 5.19 -4.84
N GLU A 116 14.15 5.63 -4.83
CA GLU A 116 14.54 7.03 -4.52
C GLU A 116 13.82 8.03 -5.44
N SER A 117 13.69 7.72 -6.73
CA SER A 117 13.03 8.62 -7.69
C SER A 117 11.51 8.62 -7.64
N LEU A 118 10.90 7.54 -7.12
CA LEU A 118 9.46 7.29 -7.20
C LEU A 118 8.73 7.48 -5.86
N ALA A 119 9.43 7.34 -4.74
CA ALA A 119 8.88 7.49 -3.40
C ALA A 119 9.14 8.90 -2.88
N ASP A 120 8.18 9.47 -2.16
CA ASP A 120 8.35 10.76 -1.49
C ASP A 120 9.32 10.66 -0.32
N ARG A 121 9.28 9.51 0.38
CA ARG A 121 10.16 9.18 1.49
C ARG A 121 10.47 7.69 1.47
N TRP A 122 11.68 7.29 1.80
CA TRP A 122 12.01 5.88 1.98
C TRP A 122 13.16 5.72 2.97
N GLY A 123 13.37 4.50 3.43
CA GLY A 123 14.47 4.23 4.34
C GLY A 123 14.58 2.77 4.74
N VAL A 124 15.41 2.55 5.75
CA VAL A 124 15.71 1.22 6.27
C VAL A 124 15.55 1.25 7.78
N ALA A 125 14.64 0.43 8.30
CA ALA A 125 14.50 0.17 9.72
C ALA A 125 15.16 -1.17 10.06
N GLN A 126 16.03 -1.19 11.06
CA GLN A 126 16.57 -2.44 11.60
C GLN A 126 15.61 -2.99 12.64
N GLY A 127 15.15 -4.23 12.45
CA GLY A 127 14.41 -4.96 13.46
C GLY A 127 15.35 -5.76 14.38
N PRO A 128 14.80 -6.56 15.32
CA PRO A 128 15.60 -7.55 16.03
C PRO A 128 16.34 -8.42 15.03
N ARG A 129 17.66 -8.55 15.19
CA ARG A 129 18.47 -9.35 14.26
C ARG A 129 17.88 -10.76 14.13
N PRO A 130 17.81 -11.32 12.92
CA PRO A 130 18.41 -10.83 11.67
C PRO A 130 17.41 -10.06 10.78
N ARG A 131 16.43 -9.32 11.31
CA ARG A 131 15.39 -8.69 10.47
C ARG A 131 15.79 -7.28 10.01
N LYS A 132 15.53 -7.00 8.73
CA LYS A 132 15.65 -5.65 8.15
C LYS A 132 14.36 -5.33 7.41
N THR A 133 13.86 -4.13 7.58
CA THR A 133 12.70 -3.60 6.85
C THR A 133 13.15 -2.46 5.97
N ILE A 134 12.99 -2.61 4.66
CA ILE A 134 13.07 -1.48 3.72
C ILE A 134 11.65 -0.97 3.54
N TRP A 135 11.48 0.33 3.63
CA TRP A 135 10.17 0.96 3.53
C TRP A 135 10.22 2.13 2.56
N ALA A 136 9.09 2.40 1.92
CA ALA A 136 8.87 3.54 1.06
C ALA A 136 7.45 4.07 1.28
N GLU A 137 7.30 5.38 1.17
CA GLU A 137 6.05 6.12 1.29
C GLU A 137 5.77 6.85 -0.01
N VAL A 138 4.51 6.78 -0.42
CA VAL A 138 3.98 7.46 -1.60
C VAL A 138 2.76 8.25 -1.16
N ASP A 139 2.80 9.55 -1.37
CA ASP A 139 1.70 10.45 -1.06
C ASP A 139 0.57 10.27 -2.09
N LEU A 140 -0.64 10.11 -1.58
CA LEU A 140 -1.85 9.86 -2.34
C LEU A 140 -2.53 11.19 -2.65
N PRO A 141 -3.24 11.29 -3.79
CA PRO A 141 -4.06 12.45 -4.06
C PRO A 141 -5.12 12.64 -2.95
N PRO A 142 -5.33 13.87 -2.44
CA PRO A 142 -6.20 14.14 -1.29
C PRO A 142 -7.68 13.77 -1.49
N GLU A 143 -8.12 13.56 -2.73
CA GLU A 143 -9.49 13.08 -3.04
C GLU A 143 -9.69 11.59 -2.80
N LEU A 144 -8.62 10.78 -2.89
CA LEU A 144 -8.69 9.31 -2.77
C LEU A 144 -8.59 8.84 -1.32
N ALA A 145 -7.84 9.56 -0.48
CA ALA A 145 -7.78 9.28 0.95
C ALA A 145 -9.12 9.53 1.65
N ARG A 146 -9.87 10.56 1.20
CA ARG A 146 -11.17 10.96 1.79
C ARG A 146 -12.36 10.13 1.31
N SER A 147 -12.33 9.60 0.09
CA SER A 147 -13.44 8.84 -0.51
C SER A 147 -13.72 7.48 0.16
N CYS A 148 -12.94 7.14 1.18
CA CYS A 148 -12.99 5.85 1.86
C CYS A 148 -13.80 5.87 3.16
N SER A 149 -14.21 7.07 3.60
CA SER A 149 -14.90 7.31 4.89
C SER A 149 -16.43 7.29 4.82
N GLY A 150 -17.07 7.04 3.68
CA GLY A 150 -18.54 6.92 3.69
C GLY A 150 -19.18 6.91 2.32
N ALA A 151 -19.60 5.74 1.88
CA ALA A 151 -20.56 5.62 0.78
C ALA A 151 -21.68 4.64 1.16
N THR A 152 -22.46 4.98 2.18
CA THR A 152 -23.85 4.50 2.26
C THR A 152 -24.66 5.30 1.25
N ARG A 153 -24.58 4.91 -0.03
CA ARG A 153 -25.45 5.45 -1.08
C ARG A 153 -26.84 4.85 -0.87
N GLY A 154 -27.69 5.59 -0.17
CA GLY A 154 -29.10 5.25 0.00
C GLY A 154 -29.79 5.02 -1.34
N LEU A 155 -30.33 3.82 -1.52
CA LEU A 155 -31.24 3.48 -2.61
C LEU A 155 -32.58 4.16 -2.32
N SER A 156 -32.80 5.34 -2.89
CA SER A 156 -34.14 5.94 -2.98
C SER A 156 -34.94 5.20 -4.05
N GLN A 157 -35.82 4.28 -3.62
CA GLN A 157 -36.88 3.75 -4.47
C GLN A 157 -37.91 4.87 -4.71
N GLY A 158 -37.96 5.36 -5.95
CA GLY A 158 -39.07 6.17 -6.44
C GLY A 158 -40.27 5.28 -6.69
N THR A 159 -41.31 5.44 -5.87
CA THR A 159 -42.66 4.90 -6.05
C THR A 159 -43.22 5.34 -7.41
N GLN A 160 -43.54 4.40 -8.30
CA GLN A 160 -44.38 4.68 -9.47
C GLN A 160 -45.85 4.71 -9.03
N GLU A 161 -46.39 5.92 -8.98
CA GLU A 161 -47.80 6.20 -8.73
C GLU A 161 -48.60 6.01 -10.03
N GLY A 162 -49.65 5.20 -9.95
CA GLY A 162 -50.52 4.86 -11.08
C GLY A 162 -51.38 6.03 -11.54
N LYS A 163 -51.60 6.12 -12.85
CA LYS A 163 -52.61 7.02 -13.43
C LYS A 163 -53.51 6.26 -14.40
N ASN A 164 -54.71 5.93 -13.92
CA ASN A 164 -55.88 5.58 -14.72
C ASN A 164 -56.23 6.71 -15.69
N PRO A 165 -56.74 6.40 -16.89
CA PRO A 165 -57.67 7.27 -17.58
C PRO A 165 -59.05 6.62 -17.73
N HIS A 166 -60.04 7.20 -17.05
CA HIS A 166 -61.46 7.06 -17.36
C HIS A 166 -61.84 8.00 -18.53
N GLN A 167 -62.63 7.45 -19.44
CA GLN A 167 -63.80 8.03 -20.15
C GLN A 167 -63.74 9.48 -20.66
N THR A 168 -64.01 9.63 -21.96
CA THR A 168 -65.22 10.29 -22.47
C THR A 168 -65.56 9.68 -23.83
#